data_AF-A0A2K9J7N2-F1
#
_entry.id   AF-A0A2K9J7N2-F1
#
_cell.length_a   1.000
_cell.length_b   1.000
_cell.length_c   1.000
_cell.angle_alpha   90.00
_cell.angle_beta   90.00
_cell.angle_gamma   90.00
#
_symmetry.space_group_name_H-M   'P 1'
#
loop_
_entity.id
_entity.type
_entity.pdbx_description
1 polymer ?
#
loop_
_entity_poly.entity_id
_entity_poly.type
_entity_poly.pdbx_seq_one_letter_code
_entity_poly.pdbx_strand_id
1 'polypeptide(L)'
;MVTDDLLKEFKDRMHISHSGEDSNLKQLLSYSISSIKGNCGEFDIAGKSDIDVRARELVLERTRYAYNEALEYFENNFLSEINSLGIDIALLEEGEEDATF
;
A
#
# COMPACT_ATOMS: atom_id res chain seq x y z
N MET A 1 5.74 -7.17 5.86
CA MET A 1 6.23 -8.31 5.04
C MET A 1 5.15 -8.64 4.02
N VAL A 2 5.51 -9.02 2.79
CA VAL A 2 4.52 -9.41 1.76
C VAL A 2 4.00 -10.82 2.08
N THR A 3 2.68 -10.97 2.20
CA THR A 3 2.00 -12.24 2.46
C THR A 3 1.56 -12.91 1.16
N ASP A 4 1.32 -14.23 1.19
CA ASP A 4 0.76 -14.95 0.04
C ASP A 4 -0.68 -14.51 -0.27
N ASP A 5 -1.44 -14.09 0.74
CA ASP A 5 -2.79 -13.53 0.54
C ASP A 5 -2.73 -12.20 -0.21
N LEU A 6 -1.79 -11.31 0.12
CA LEU A 6 -1.61 -10.05 -0.60
C LEU A 6 -1.15 -10.28 -2.05
N LEU A 7 -0.25 -11.24 -2.25
CA LEU A 7 0.15 -11.64 -3.60
C LEU A 7 -1.07 -12.17 -4.38
N LYS A 8 -1.89 -13.03 -3.77
CA LYS A 8 -3.09 -13.56 -4.40
C LYS A 8 -4.07 -12.45 -4.76
N GLU A 9 -4.30 -11.51 -3.86
CA GLU A 9 -5.16 -10.35 -4.10
C GLU A 9 -4.67 -9.50 -5.28
N PHE A 10 -3.37 -9.22 -5.35
CA PHE A 10 -2.79 -8.50 -6.48
C PHE A 10 -2.92 -9.29 -7.79
N LYS A 11 -2.66 -10.59 -7.77
CA LYS A 11 -2.80 -11.46 -8.94
C LYS A 11 -4.23 -11.55 -9.44
N ASP A 12 -5.21 -11.66 -8.55
CA ASP A 12 -6.63 -11.67 -8.89
C ASP A 12 -7.03 -10.34 -9.57
N ARG A 13 -6.55 -9.21 -9.05
CA ARG A 13 -6.76 -7.86 -9.65
C ARG A 13 -6.16 -7.74 -11.05
N MET A 14 -4.99 -8.33 -11.27
CA MET A 14 -4.27 -8.28 -12.55
C MET A 14 -4.66 -9.41 -13.52
N HIS A 15 -5.57 -10.29 -13.12
CA HIS A 15 -5.94 -11.51 -13.86
C HIS A 15 -4.76 -12.45 -14.16
N ILE A 16 -3.80 -12.53 -13.24
CA ILE A 16 -2.61 -13.39 -13.33
C ILE A 16 -2.89 -14.72 -12.64
N SER A 17 -2.97 -15.81 -13.40
CA SER A 17 -3.29 -17.16 -12.87
C SER A 17 -2.07 -18.06 -12.63
N HIS A 18 -0.90 -17.71 -13.16
CA HIS A 18 0.31 -18.53 -13.06
C HIS A 18 1.28 -18.03 -11.98
N SER A 19 2.24 -18.86 -11.57
CA SER A 19 3.24 -18.52 -10.53
C SER A 19 4.60 -18.06 -11.07
N GLY A 20 4.79 -18.04 -12.39
CA GLY A 20 6.09 -17.76 -13.02
C GLY A 20 6.68 -16.38 -12.70
N GLU A 21 5.86 -15.44 -12.24
CA GLU A 21 6.25 -14.07 -11.89
C GLU A 21 6.10 -13.74 -10.39
N ASP A 22 5.74 -14.71 -9.54
CA ASP A 22 5.41 -14.47 -8.12
C ASP A 22 6.55 -13.77 -7.36
N SER A 23 7.80 -14.13 -7.64
CA SER A 23 8.98 -13.48 -7.03
C SER A 23 9.07 -11.99 -7.40
N ASN A 24 8.83 -11.65 -8.66
CA ASN A 24 8.83 -10.27 -9.14
C ASN A 24 7.65 -9.50 -8.53
N LEU A 25 6.46 -10.07 -8.54
CA LEU A 25 5.27 -9.45 -7.95
C LEU A 25 5.44 -9.18 -6.46
N LYS A 26 6.01 -10.14 -5.70
CA LYS A 26 6.35 -9.93 -4.29
C LYS A 26 7.36 -8.80 -4.09
N GLN A 27 8.33 -8.67 -4.99
CA GLN A 27 9.31 -7.58 -4.94
C GLN A 27 8.63 -6.22 -5.20
N LEU A 28 7.79 -6.10 -6.22
CA LEU A 28 7.04 -4.87 -6.51
C LEU A 28 6.11 -4.49 -5.35
N LEU A 29 5.38 -5.46 -4.77
CA LEU A 29 4.55 -5.23 -3.58
C LEU A 29 5.39 -4.71 -2.40
N SER A 30 6.58 -5.27 -2.18
CA SER A 30 7.45 -4.83 -1.09
C SER A 30 7.92 -3.37 -1.28
N TYR A 31 8.23 -2.97 -2.53
CA TYR A 31 8.59 -1.60 -2.85
C TYR A 31 7.43 -0.64 -2.65
N SER A 32 6.22 -1.05 -3.04
CA SER A 32 5.02 -0.26 -2.83
C SER A 32 4.69 -0.11 -1.34
N ILE A 33 4.78 -1.17 -0.54
CA ILE A 33 4.62 -1.08 0.93
C ILE A 33 5.61 -0.07 1.50
N SER A 34 6.90 -0.20 1.16
CA SER A 34 7.94 0.72 1.64
C SER A 34 7.67 2.17 1.25
N SER A 35 7.20 2.41 0.02
CA SER A 35 6.89 3.76 -0.47
C SER A 35 5.69 4.37 0.24
N ILE A 36 4.59 3.62 0.39
CA ILE A 36 3.39 4.13 1.06
C ILE A 36 3.68 4.39 2.55
N LYS A 37 4.46 3.52 3.22
CA LYS A 37 4.90 3.79 4.60
C LYS A 37 5.73 5.07 4.71
N GLY A 38 6.67 5.27 3.80
CA GLY A 38 7.50 6.47 3.78
C GLY A 38 6.72 7.76 3.50
N ASN A 39 5.62 7.69 2.74
CA ASN A 39 4.82 8.85 2.36
C ASN A 39 3.68 9.15 3.34
N CYS A 40 3.08 8.13 3.95
CA CYS A 40 1.86 8.26 4.73
C CYS A 40 2.04 7.95 6.22
N GLY A 41 3.10 7.23 6.62
CA GLY A 41 3.28 6.74 7.99
C GLY A 41 3.02 5.24 8.12
N GLU A 42 3.14 4.73 9.35
CA GLU A 42 3.06 3.30 9.61
C GLU A 42 1.63 2.76 9.52
N PHE A 43 1.48 1.54 8.97
CA PHE A 43 0.22 0.82 8.89
C PHE A 43 0.46 -0.70 8.88
N ASP A 44 -0.59 -1.47 9.19
CA ASP A 44 -0.59 -2.92 9.05
C ASP A 44 -1.19 -3.32 7.70
N ILE A 45 -0.36 -3.87 6.81
CA ILE A 45 -0.82 -4.34 5.49
C ILE A 45 -1.89 -5.44 5.57
N ALA A 46 -1.90 -6.24 6.65
CA ALA A 46 -2.90 -7.26 6.91
C ALA A 46 -4.07 -6.76 7.79
N GLY A 47 -3.98 -5.51 8.23
CA GLY A 47 -4.95 -4.88 9.11
C GLY A 47 -6.30 -4.65 8.44
N LYS A 48 -7.29 -4.39 9.28
CA LYS A 48 -8.71 -4.23 8.88
C LYS A 48 -9.30 -2.90 9.31
N SER A 49 -8.51 -2.00 9.90
CA SER A 49 -8.94 -0.63 10.14
C SER A 49 -9.15 0.11 8.82
N ASP A 50 -9.86 1.24 8.85
CA ASP A 50 -10.06 2.05 7.65
C ASP A 50 -8.73 2.55 7.07
N ILE A 51 -7.74 2.84 7.92
CA ILE A 51 -6.37 3.21 7.50
C ILE A 51 -5.68 2.05 6.81
N ASP A 52 -5.70 0.86 7.41
CA ASP A 52 -5.02 -0.31 6.84
C ASP A 52 -5.61 -0.70 5.49
N VAL A 53 -6.94 -0.61 5.35
CA VAL A 53 -7.65 -0.90 4.09
C VAL A 53 -7.27 0.12 3.01
N ARG A 54 -7.26 1.41 3.33
CA ARG A 54 -6.85 2.48 2.39
C ARG A 54 -5.38 2.40 2.02
N ALA A 55 -4.51 2.11 2.97
CA ALA A 55 -3.08 1.92 2.73
C ALA A 55 -2.82 0.70 1.84
N ARG A 56 -3.50 -0.43 2.09
CA ARG A 56 -3.43 -1.62 1.24
C ARG A 56 -3.90 -1.32 -0.18
N GLU A 57 -4.96 -0.54 -0.36
CA GLU A 57 -5.42 -0.13 -1.70
C GLU A 57 -4.36 0.67 -2.45
N LEU A 58 -3.73 1.66 -1.80
CA LEU A 58 -2.63 2.42 -2.42
C LEU A 58 -1.42 1.55 -2.76
N VAL A 59 -1.08 0.57 -1.91
CA VAL A 59 -0.01 -0.40 -2.20
C VAL A 59 -0.33 -1.22 -3.45
N LEU A 60 -1.57 -1.72 -3.58
CA LEU A 60 -1.99 -2.50 -4.74
C LEU A 60 -2.00 -1.65 -6.01
N GLU A 61 -2.51 -0.42 -5.96
CA GLU A 61 -2.51 0.49 -7.11
C GLU A 61 -1.11 0.91 -7.52
N ARG A 62 -0.23 1.27 -6.59
CA ARG A 62 1.17 1.58 -6.91
C ARG A 62 1.88 0.40 -7.56
N THR A 63 1.61 -0.81 -7.07
CA THR A 63 2.16 -2.04 -7.64
C THR A 63 1.62 -2.27 -9.06
N ARG A 64 0.35 -1.97 -9.32
CA ARG A 64 -0.25 -2.03 -10.66
C ARG A 64 0.42 -1.05 -11.62
N TYR A 65 0.72 0.16 -11.17
CA TYR A 65 1.44 1.15 -12.00
C TYR A 65 2.88 0.69 -12.27
N ALA A 66 3.59 0.22 -11.26
CA ALA A 66 4.95 -0.32 -11.43
C ALA A 66 5.00 -1.51 -12.39
N TYR A 67 4.04 -2.43 -12.28
CA TYR A 67 3.93 -3.60 -13.15
C TYR A 67 3.69 -3.22 -14.62
N ASN A 68 2.89 -2.18 -14.86
CA ASN A 68 2.56 -1.70 -16.21
C ASN A 68 3.53 -0.62 -16.74
N GLU A 69 4.73 -0.51 -16.17
CA GLU A 69 5.74 0.48 -16.57
C GLU A 69 5.21 1.93 -16.59
N ALA A 70 4.33 2.25 -15.64
CA ALA A 70 3.61 3.53 -15.58
C ALA A 70 3.79 4.24 -14.23
N LEU A 71 4.78 3.83 -13.42
CA LEU A 71 4.96 4.28 -12.04
C LEU A 71 5.03 5.80 -11.89
N GLU A 72 5.56 6.51 -12.90
CA GLU A 72 5.68 7.96 -12.94
C GLU A 72 4.33 8.70 -12.84
N TYR A 73 3.21 8.03 -13.14
CA TYR A 73 1.88 8.63 -13.07
C TYR A 73 1.18 8.39 -11.72
N PHE A 74 1.70 7.49 -10.88
CA PHE A 74 1.04 7.08 -9.64
C PHE A 74 0.82 8.25 -8.68
N GLU A 75 1.91 8.97 -8.36
CA GLU A 75 1.88 10.05 -7.36
C GLU A 75 0.89 11.16 -7.75
N ASN A 76 0.79 11.49 -9.04
CA ASN A 76 -0.17 12.49 -9.52
C ASN A 76 -1.61 12.00 -9.47
N ASN A 77 -1.86 10.74 -9.85
CA ASN A 77 -3.20 10.19 -9.94
C ASN A 77 -3.82 9.87 -8.56
N PHE A 78 -2.99 9.63 -7.54
CA PHE A 78 -3.41 9.30 -6.18
C PHE A 78 -2.99 10.36 -5.15
N LEU A 79 -2.62 11.57 -5.60
CA LEU A 79 -2.10 12.64 -4.74
C LEU A 79 -3.05 12.95 -3.57
N SER A 80 -4.36 13.00 -3.85
CA SER A 80 -5.37 13.32 -2.84
C SER A 80 -5.46 12.23 -1.78
N GLU A 81 -5.44 10.97 -2.20
CA GLU A 81 -5.54 9.79 -1.36
C GLU A 81 -4.30 9.63 -0.48
N ILE A 82 -3.11 9.84 -1.04
CA ILE A 82 -1.83 9.81 -0.33
C ILE A 82 -1.81 10.88 0.75
N ASN A 83 -2.14 12.13 0.41
CA ASN A 83 -2.15 13.23 1.36
C ASN A 83 -3.19 13.01 2.46
N SER A 84 -4.40 12.59 2.10
CA SER A 84 -5.47 12.37 3.08
C SER A 84 -5.12 11.23 4.03
N LEU A 85 -4.57 10.12 3.52
CA LEU A 85 -4.13 9.01 4.36
C LEU A 85 -2.98 9.42 5.30
N GLY A 86 -2.01 10.19 4.78
CA GLY A 86 -0.90 10.66 5.59
C GLY A 86 -1.33 11.58 6.73
N ILE A 87 -2.30 12.47 6.47
CA ILE A 87 -2.89 13.33 7.52
C ILE A 87 -3.64 12.48 8.55
N ASP A 88 -4.45 11.52 8.10
CA ASP A 88 -5.24 10.67 9.00
C ASP A 88 -4.33 9.83 9.93
N ILE A 89 -3.23 9.27 9.41
CA ILE A 89 -2.25 8.52 10.21
C ILE A 89 -1.58 9.45 11.23
N ALA A 90 -1.09 10.61 10.80
CA ALA A 90 -0.42 11.56 11.69
C ALA A 90 -1.32 12.02 12.85
N LEU A 91 -2.61 12.28 12.58
CA LEU A 91 -3.57 12.66 13.62
C LEU A 91 -3.88 11.54 14.61
N LEU A 92 -3.85 10.28 14.19
CA LEU A 92 -3.99 9.15 15.11
C LEU A 92 -2.77 9.00 16.02
N GLU A 93 -1.57 9.13 15.46
CA GLU A 93 -0.32 9.06 16.23
C GLU A 93 -0.28 10.16 17.32
N GLU A 94 -0.65 11.39 16.99
CA GLU A 94 -0.77 12.49 17.96
C GLU A 94 -1.81 12.21 19.05
N GLY A 95 -2.98 11.66 18.68
CA GLY A 95 -4.04 11.34 19.62
C GLY A 95 -3.71 10.18 20.59
N GLU A 96 -2.86 9.24 20.16
CA GLU A 96 -2.35 8.16 21.01
C GLU A 96 -1.29 8.67 22.01
N GLU A 97 -0.43 9.60 21.61
CA GLU A 97 0.57 10.20 22.51
C GLU A 97 -0.10 10.96 23.68
N ASP A 98 -1.12 11.78 23.40
CA ASP A 98 -1.84 12.56 24.41
C ASP A 98 -2.60 11.68 25.43
N ALA A 99 -3.01 10.47 25.06
CA ALA A 99 -3.75 9.56 25.93
C ALA A 99 -2.88 8.83 26.98
N THR A 100 -1.55 8.99 26.93
CA THR A 100 -0.59 8.27 27.77
C THR A 100 -0.03 9.06 28.97
N PHE A 101 -0.57 10.25 29.26
CA PHE A 101 -0.16 11.13 30.37
C PHE A 101 -1.15 11.21 31.54
#